data_AF-A0A2H3KIJ7-F1
#
_entry.id   AF-A0A2H3KIJ7-F1
#
_cell.length_a   1.000
_cell.length_b   1.000
_cell.length_c   1.000
_cell.angle_alpha   90.00
_cell.angle_beta   90.00
_cell.angle_gamma   90.00
#
_symmetry.space_group_name_H-M   'P 1'
#
loop_
_entity.id
_entity.type
_entity.pdbx_description
1 polymer ?
#
loop_
_entity_poly.entity_id
_entity_poly.type
_entity_poly.pdbx_seq_one_letter_code
_entity_poly.pdbx_strand_id
1 'polypeptide(L)'
;MNLVRLCNRLSIVLLGLLVLVAAHVEAAPQQQQAQPALAPTYRIFATREGLVGHMTGNGHIIQPRDRFVALPSWAVLSPKGTDRYRVRVTYKGRSVVVPVWDVGPWNTRDDYWNPDRRYRDLPVGRPMAEAAFFDGYNGGLDERGRRINNPNGIDIADGTFWDDLLMTRNDWVEVSFLWLGADPGPGAAITINPPPPSAPAPPPSPTSLPPAPVEAEAGSIVVDDGAAGYRVQGDGWNNASCGMNGSHAWIASTSDATRSTAAAVWTPSLPSAGSYEVLAYLPNCGSPATTSARYQVTHDDAVTSVTLNQQALAGTWVSLGTYSFGRVTGVQPQVELSNVTGENGRAVRFDAIAWAPRLDTEPPVSSIELIERKGNGYQITWGGTDAASGIASYDVQVRILPRGGWTDWRMQTTLTTAWFGPDEGKHFAFRVRARDRAGNLEPWPNEAQMDTTSS
;
A
#
# COMPACT_ATOMS: atom_id res chain seq x y z
N MET A 1 79.44 60.54 -48.79
CA MET A 1 78.72 60.56 -47.51
C MET A 1 77.55 59.58 -47.60
N ASN A 2 77.53 58.57 -46.72
CA ASN A 2 76.45 57.60 -46.42
C ASN A 2 76.00 56.72 -47.62
N LEU A 3 76.63 55.59 -47.96
CA LEU A 3 76.73 54.28 -47.28
C LEU A 3 75.39 53.57 -46.98
N VAL A 4 75.33 52.30 -47.41
CA VAL A 4 74.34 51.22 -47.17
C VAL A 4 73.11 51.30 -48.10
N ARG A 5 72.75 50.34 -48.99
CA ARG A 5 72.84 48.85 -49.05
C ARG A 5 73.02 48.43 -50.53
N LEU A 6 74.10 47.77 -50.95
CA LEU A 6 74.49 46.35 -50.85
C LEU A 6 73.60 45.35 -51.62
N CYS A 7 74.13 45.01 -52.82
CA CYS A 7 74.22 43.72 -53.50
C CYS A 7 72.97 42.87 -53.79
N ASN A 8 72.57 43.01 -55.05
CA ASN A 8 72.02 41.98 -55.93
C ASN A 8 73.09 40.92 -56.27
N ARG A 9 72.84 39.62 -56.03
CA ARG A 9 73.34 38.46 -56.82
C ARG A 9 72.42 37.26 -56.52
N LEU A 10 71.58 36.88 -57.47
CA LEU A 10 71.81 35.97 -58.60
C LEU A 10 71.36 34.54 -58.27
N SER A 11 70.38 34.12 -59.06
CA SER A 11 69.66 32.86 -59.13
C SER A 11 70.50 31.59 -59.05
N ILE A 12 69.87 30.48 -58.63
CA ILE A 12 69.93 29.12 -59.23
C ILE A 12 68.94 28.21 -58.44
N VAL A 13 67.82 27.78 -59.05
CA VAL A 13 67.52 26.39 -59.51
C VAL A 13 67.28 25.46 -58.29
N LEU A 14 66.24 24.64 -58.14
CA LEU A 14 65.08 24.18 -58.91
C LEU A 14 64.37 23.15 -57.99
N LEU A 15 63.13 22.80 -58.32
CA LEU A 15 62.45 21.54 -58.00
C LEU A 15 61.77 21.42 -56.62
N GLY A 16 60.44 21.19 -56.67
CA GLY A 16 59.69 20.65 -55.54
C GLY A 16 58.25 21.10 -55.49
N LEU A 17 57.44 20.66 -56.45
CA LEU A 17 55.99 20.83 -56.45
C LEU A 17 55.38 20.11 -55.23
N LEU A 18 54.81 20.83 -54.27
CA LEU A 18 53.83 20.27 -53.34
C LEU A 18 52.72 21.31 -53.13
N VAL A 19 51.78 21.36 -54.07
CA VAL A 19 50.49 22.02 -53.84
C VAL A 19 49.71 21.10 -52.90
N LEU A 20 49.67 21.42 -51.61
CA LEU A 20 48.63 20.89 -50.74
C LEU A 20 47.30 21.41 -51.25
N VAL A 21 46.58 20.59 -52.02
CA VAL A 21 45.14 20.71 -52.10
C VAL A 21 44.64 20.35 -50.71
N ALA A 22 44.41 21.36 -49.87
CA ALA A 22 43.58 21.20 -48.69
C ALA A 22 42.16 20.95 -49.20
N ALA A 23 41.87 19.68 -49.50
CA ALA A 23 40.50 19.20 -49.56
C ALA A 23 39.88 19.61 -48.23
N HIS A 24 38.97 20.57 -48.28
CA HIS A 24 38.08 20.84 -47.17
C HIS A 24 37.26 19.57 -47.06
N VAL A 25 37.68 18.66 -46.19
CA VAL A 25 36.84 17.57 -45.73
C VAL A 25 35.71 18.29 -45.00
N GLU A 26 34.64 18.55 -45.73
CA GLU A 26 33.38 18.98 -45.16
C GLU A 26 33.03 17.90 -44.16
N ALA A 27 33.18 18.25 -42.87
CA ALA A 27 32.95 17.32 -41.78
C ALA A 27 31.54 16.75 -42.00
N ALA A 28 31.46 15.42 -42.14
CA ALA A 28 30.19 14.73 -42.19
C ALA A 28 29.31 15.28 -41.05
N PRO A 29 28.03 15.60 -41.30
CA PRO A 29 27.17 16.12 -40.25
C PRO A 29 27.29 15.16 -39.08
N GLN A 30 27.77 15.68 -37.94
CA GLN A 30 27.78 14.91 -36.71
C GLN A 30 26.35 14.45 -36.52
N GLN A 31 26.11 13.14 -36.64
CA GLN A 31 24.86 12.55 -36.21
C GLN A 31 24.74 12.91 -34.74
N GLN A 32 23.92 13.92 -34.47
CA GLN A 32 23.52 14.26 -33.12
C GLN A 32 22.90 12.96 -32.59
N GLN A 33 23.64 12.25 -31.73
CA GLN A 33 23.12 11.05 -31.09
C GLN A 33 21.81 11.47 -30.46
N ALA A 34 20.70 10.98 -31.02
CA ALA A 34 19.39 11.25 -30.47
C ALA A 34 19.46 10.87 -29.00
N GLN A 35 19.25 11.83 -28.11
CA GLN A 35 19.15 11.53 -26.69
C GLN A 35 18.14 10.39 -26.55
N PRO A 36 18.50 9.30 -25.85
CA PRO A 36 17.60 8.17 -25.71
C PRO A 36 16.28 8.69 -25.13
N ALA A 37 15.17 8.33 -25.77
CA ALA A 37 13.86 8.73 -25.29
C ALA A 37 13.71 8.30 -23.82
N LEU A 38 13.21 9.20 -22.98
CA LEU A 38 12.98 8.90 -21.57
C LEU A 38 11.95 7.77 -21.44
N ALA A 39 12.14 6.93 -20.43
CA ALA A 39 11.19 5.89 -20.09
C ALA A 39 9.81 6.52 -19.82
N PRO A 40 8.73 5.99 -20.42
CA PRO A 40 7.40 6.51 -20.22
C PRO A 40 7.02 6.35 -18.74
N THR A 41 6.40 7.39 -18.19
CA THR A 41 5.99 7.45 -16.79
C THR A 41 4.47 7.58 -16.69
N TYR A 42 3.86 6.76 -15.85
CA TYR A 42 2.41 6.74 -15.65
C TYR A 42 2.07 6.83 -14.17
N ARG A 43 0.88 7.36 -13.86
CA ARG A 43 0.33 7.40 -12.50
C ARG A 43 -0.45 6.13 -12.24
N ILE A 44 -0.06 5.36 -11.23
CA ILE A 44 -0.53 4.00 -10.99
C ILE A 44 -0.89 3.86 -9.52
N PHE A 45 -2.03 3.24 -9.21
CA PHE A 45 -2.38 2.96 -7.83
C PHE A 45 -1.56 1.75 -7.34
N ALA A 46 -0.76 1.99 -6.30
CA ALA A 46 0.12 1.00 -5.71
C ALA A 46 -0.46 0.42 -4.42
N THR A 47 -0.35 -0.90 -4.30
CA THR A 47 -0.68 -1.65 -3.09
C THR A 47 0.59 -2.20 -2.44
N ARG A 48 0.57 -2.39 -1.13
CA ARG A 48 1.64 -3.13 -0.43
C ARG A 48 1.53 -4.62 -0.78
N GLU A 49 2.65 -5.23 -1.17
CA GLU A 49 2.76 -6.68 -1.44
C GLU A 49 2.45 -7.49 -0.18
N GLY A 50 3.21 -7.28 0.89
CA GLY A 50 2.93 -7.87 2.21
C GLY A 50 3.04 -9.39 2.32
N LEU A 51 3.64 -10.07 1.34
CA LEU A 51 3.76 -11.53 1.28
C LEU A 51 5.11 -12.07 1.78
N VAL A 52 5.69 -11.48 2.83
CA VAL A 52 6.96 -11.99 3.42
C VAL A 52 6.87 -13.49 3.71
N GLY A 53 7.87 -14.24 3.27
CA GLY A 53 7.93 -15.70 3.38
C GLY A 53 7.35 -16.47 2.18
N HIS A 54 6.59 -15.81 1.30
CA HIS A 54 6.12 -16.43 0.06
C HIS A 54 7.21 -16.40 -1.03
N MET A 55 7.06 -17.25 -2.05
CA MET A 55 7.96 -17.29 -3.19
C MET A 55 7.44 -16.40 -4.31
N THR A 56 8.28 -15.49 -4.81
CA THR A 56 7.98 -14.66 -5.97
C THR A 56 8.00 -15.47 -7.27
N GLY A 57 7.43 -14.92 -8.34
CA GLY A 57 7.46 -15.51 -9.68
C GLY A 57 8.86 -15.82 -10.21
N ASN A 58 9.91 -15.09 -9.79
CA ASN A 58 11.30 -15.38 -10.17
C ASN A 58 12.01 -16.40 -9.24
N GLY A 59 11.31 -16.95 -8.24
CA GLY A 59 11.84 -17.98 -7.34
C GLY A 59 12.64 -17.43 -6.16
N HIS A 60 12.50 -16.15 -5.82
CA HIS A 60 13.02 -15.58 -4.58
C HIS A 60 12.02 -15.81 -3.43
N ILE A 61 12.51 -16.11 -2.23
CA ILE A 61 11.64 -16.16 -1.05
C ILE A 61 11.65 -14.78 -0.43
N ILE A 62 10.50 -14.12 -0.41
CA ILE A 62 10.36 -12.73 0.04
C ILE A 62 10.89 -12.61 1.47
N GLN A 63 11.88 -11.75 1.65
CA GLN A 63 12.44 -11.39 2.94
C GLN A 63 11.82 -10.07 3.43
N PRO A 64 11.79 -9.83 4.75
CA PRO A 64 11.46 -8.52 5.28
C PRO A 64 12.35 -7.44 4.66
N ARG A 65 11.75 -6.29 4.31
CA ARG A 65 12.46 -5.12 3.74
C ARG A 65 13.10 -5.37 2.37
N ASP A 66 12.64 -6.38 1.64
CA ASP A 66 13.01 -6.57 0.24
C ASP A 66 12.63 -5.38 -0.63
N ARG A 67 13.44 -5.13 -1.67
CA ARG A 67 13.28 -4.04 -2.62
C ARG A 67 12.94 -4.58 -4.01
N PHE A 68 11.67 -4.79 -4.27
CA PHE A 68 11.15 -5.14 -5.59
C PHE A 68 9.72 -4.62 -5.78
N VAL A 69 9.19 -4.85 -6.97
CA VAL A 69 7.76 -4.71 -7.28
C VAL A 69 7.23 -5.96 -7.99
N ALA A 70 5.93 -6.19 -7.90
CA ALA A 70 5.21 -7.08 -8.78
C ALA A 70 4.55 -6.26 -9.90
N LEU A 71 4.63 -6.76 -11.14
CA LEU A 71 3.88 -6.19 -12.26
C LEU A 71 2.98 -7.26 -12.93
N PRO A 72 1.83 -6.86 -13.50
CA PRO A 72 0.83 -7.77 -14.08
C PRO A 72 1.26 -8.41 -15.41
N SER A 73 2.52 -8.83 -15.55
CA SER A 73 3.03 -9.51 -16.75
C SER A 73 4.27 -10.36 -16.48
N TRP A 74 4.21 -11.62 -16.90
CA TRP A 74 5.37 -12.53 -16.90
C TRP A 74 6.50 -12.08 -17.85
N ALA A 75 6.20 -11.24 -18.85
CA ALA A 75 7.16 -10.83 -19.87
C ALA A 75 8.24 -9.86 -19.33
N VAL A 76 7.97 -9.22 -18.20
CA VAL A 76 8.88 -8.25 -17.55
C VAL A 76 9.38 -8.74 -16.19
N LEU A 77 9.32 -10.05 -15.96
CA LEU A 77 9.85 -10.68 -14.78
C LEU A 77 11.39 -10.76 -14.87
N SER A 78 12.10 -10.18 -13.91
CA SER A 78 13.57 -10.28 -13.87
C SER A 78 14.00 -11.67 -13.41
N PRO A 79 14.87 -12.38 -14.15
CA PRO A 79 15.48 -13.61 -13.67
C PRO A 79 16.14 -13.44 -12.30
N LYS A 80 16.12 -14.50 -11.48
CA LYS A 80 16.70 -14.48 -10.13
C LYS A 80 18.16 -14.01 -10.16
N GLY A 81 18.49 -13.06 -9.29
CA GLY A 81 19.83 -12.46 -9.22
C GLY A 81 20.11 -11.41 -10.29
N THR A 82 19.10 -10.99 -11.06
CA THR A 82 19.22 -9.93 -12.06
C THR A 82 18.21 -8.81 -11.81
N ASP A 83 18.44 -7.70 -12.47
CA ASP A 83 17.57 -6.54 -12.52
C ASP A 83 17.25 -6.15 -13.97
N ARG A 84 17.10 -7.17 -14.84
CA ARG A 84 16.86 -6.99 -16.29
C ARG A 84 15.68 -6.05 -16.55
N TYR A 85 14.62 -6.19 -15.77
CA TYR A 85 13.46 -5.32 -15.78
C TYR A 85 13.39 -4.56 -14.47
N ARG A 86 13.41 -3.24 -14.56
CA ARG A 86 13.35 -2.32 -13.44
C ARG A 86 12.33 -1.23 -13.71
N VAL A 87 11.80 -0.70 -12.62
CA VAL A 87 11.00 0.51 -12.64
C VAL A 87 11.63 1.56 -11.74
N ARG A 88 11.45 2.83 -12.08
CA ARG A 88 11.54 3.90 -11.10
C ARG A 88 10.15 4.12 -10.52
N VAL A 89 10.00 4.02 -9.22
CA VAL A 89 8.78 4.41 -8.51
C VAL A 89 9.04 5.73 -7.81
N THR A 90 8.12 6.69 -7.98
CA THR A 90 8.16 7.99 -7.33
C THR A 90 6.90 8.23 -6.51
N TYR A 91 7.05 8.56 -5.23
CA TYR A 91 5.95 8.92 -4.33
C TYR A 91 6.33 10.16 -3.52
N LYS A 92 5.52 11.22 -3.62
CA LYS A 92 5.69 12.47 -2.86
C LYS A 92 7.13 13.02 -2.88
N GLY A 93 7.77 12.98 -4.05
CA GLY A 93 9.12 13.49 -4.27
C GLY A 93 10.26 12.52 -3.91
N ARG A 94 9.96 11.33 -3.36
CA ARG A 94 10.93 10.24 -3.17
C ARG A 94 10.89 9.33 -4.38
N SER A 95 12.06 8.93 -4.87
CA SER A 95 12.16 8.01 -6.00
C SER A 95 13.14 6.89 -5.72
N VAL A 96 12.80 5.68 -6.12
CA VAL A 96 13.66 4.51 -6.01
C VAL A 96 13.59 3.69 -7.29
N VAL A 97 14.70 3.10 -7.69
CA VAL A 97 14.75 2.14 -8.79
C VAL A 97 14.82 0.74 -8.22
N VAL A 98 13.86 -0.09 -8.57
CA VAL A 98 13.74 -1.47 -8.04
C VAL A 98 13.44 -2.47 -9.16
N PRO A 99 13.94 -3.70 -9.04
CA PRO A 99 13.67 -4.77 -10.00
C PRO A 99 12.23 -5.29 -9.89
N VAL A 100 11.74 -5.87 -10.98
CA VAL A 100 10.48 -6.61 -11.02
C VAL A 100 10.76 -8.09 -10.69
N TRP A 101 10.35 -8.56 -9.51
CA TRP A 101 10.63 -9.93 -9.06
C TRP A 101 9.40 -10.85 -9.04
N ASP A 102 8.20 -10.29 -9.09
CA ASP A 102 6.97 -11.06 -9.01
C ASP A 102 5.95 -10.66 -10.09
N VAL A 103 4.91 -11.47 -10.23
CA VAL A 103 3.82 -11.27 -11.17
C VAL A 103 2.52 -11.06 -10.42
N GLY A 104 2.05 -9.84 -10.48
CA GLY A 104 0.92 -9.36 -9.71
C GLY A 104 0.76 -7.86 -9.96
N PRO A 105 -0.42 -7.28 -9.71
CA PRO A 105 -1.58 -7.92 -9.11
C PRO A 105 -2.36 -8.81 -10.10
N TRP A 106 -3.46 -9.40 -9.61
CA TRP A 106 -4.37 -10.38 -10.22
C TRP A 106 -4.53 -10.43 -11.76
N ASN A 107 -4.45 -9.31 -12.48
CA ASN A 107 -4.53 -9.21 -13.93
C ASN A 107 -3.19 -9.55 -14.62
N THR A 108 -2.67 -10.75 -14.42
CA THR A 108 -1.29 -11.16 -14.79
C THR A 108 -0.93 -11.16 -16.29
N ARG A 109 -1.85 -10.73 -17.15
CA ARG A 109 -1.68 -10.55 -18.60
C ARG A 109 -2.03 -9.14 -19.07
N ASP A 110 -1.94 -8.15 -18.16
CA ASP A 110 -2.15 -6.74 -18.45
C ASP A 110 -0.82 -5.99 -18.42
N ASP A 111 -0.10 -6.02 -19.53
CA ASP A 111 1.09 -5.20 -19.75
C ASP A 111 0.68 -3.77 -20.15
N TYR A 112 0.04 -3.03 -19.25
CA TYR A 112 -0.61 -1.74 -19.54
C TYR A 112 0.31 -0.66 -20.13
N TRP A 113 1.63 -0.81 -20.06
CA TRP A 113 2.64 0.03 -20.71
C TRP A 113 2.82 -0.26 -22.22
N ASN A 114 2.26 -1.36 -22.74
CA ASN A 114 2.40 -1.79 -24.12
C ASN A 114 1.16 -1.36 -24.95
N PRO A 115 1.34 -0.63 -26.08
CA PRO A 115 0.23 -0.28 -26.96
C PRO A 115 -0.48 -1.49 -27.58
N ASP A 116 0.22 -2.60 -27.78
CA ASP A 116 -0.31 -3.82 -28.41
C ASP A 116 -0.79 -4.87 -27.38
N ARG A 117 -1.09 -4.44 -26.15
CA ARG A 117 -1.58 -5.31 -25.07
C ARG A 117 -2.95 -5.95 -25.35
N ARG A 118 -3.32 -6.91 -24.51
CA ARG A 118 -4.65 -7.57 -24.53
C ARG A 118 -5.82 -6.57 -24.51
N TYR A 119 -5.72 -5.55 -23.64
CA TYR A 119 -6.73 -4.50 -23.43
C TYR A 119 -6.40 -3.23 -24.22
N ARG A 120 -6.15 -3.38 -25.53
CA ARG A 120 -5.68 -2.31 -26.43
C ARG A 120 -6.66 -1.14 -26.61
N ASP A 121 -7.90 -1.32 -26.22
CA ASP A 121 -8.96 -0.30 -26.21
C ASP A 121 -8.85 0.64 -25.00
N LEU A 122 -8.12 0.24 -23.94
CA LEU A 122 -7.78 1.12 -22.83
C LEU A 122 -6.52 1.95 -23.13
N PRO A 123 -6.47 3.23 -22.71
CA PRO A 123 -5.29 4.07 -22.88
C PRO A 123 -4.00 3.42 -22.37
N VAL A 124 -2.90 3.55 -23.12
CA VAL A 124 -1.59 3.09 -22.68
C VAL A 124 -1.23 3.78 -21.36
N GLY A 125 -0.75 3.00 -20.39
CA GLY A 125 -0.45 3.44 -19.04
C GLY A 125 -1.58 3.23 -18.03
N ARG A 126 -2.79 2.90 -18.49
CA ARG A 126 -3.95 2.66 -17.61
C ARG A 126 -4.12 1.16 -17.31
N PRO A 127 -3.92 0.71 -16.06
CA PRO A 127 -4.20 -0.68 -15.69
C PRO A 127 -5.66 -1.05 -15.95
N MET A 128 -5.90 -2.28 -16.38
CA MET A 128 -7.23 -2.83 -16.55
C MET A 128 -7.98 -2.89 -15.22
N ALA A 129 -7.29 -3.17 -14.10
CA ALA A 129 -7.89 -3.12 -12.76
C ALA A 129 -8.40 -1.71 -12.42
N GLU A 130 -7.65 -0.67 -12.79
CA GLU A 130 -8.08 0.72 -12.61
C GLU A 130 -9.35 1.00 -13.42
N ALA A 131 -9.37 0.63 -14.70
CA ALA A 131 -10.53 0.82 -15.55
C ALA A 131 -11.73 -0.02 -15.08
N ALA A 132 -11.50 -1.22 -14.57
CA ALA A 132 -12.54 -2.07 -14.01
C ALA A 132 -13.15 -1.45 -12.75
N PHE A 133 -12.30 -0.87 -11.89
CA PHE A 133 -12.72 -0.22 -10.65
C PHE A 133 -13.49 1.07 -10.90
N PHE A 134 -12.97 1.97 -11.75
CA PHE A 134 -13.57 3.30 -11.95
C PHE A 134 -14.65 3.32 -13.04
N ASP A 135 -14.50 2.53 -14.11
CA ASP A 135 -15.37 2.60 -15.28
C ASP A 135 -16.21 1.34 -15.49
N GLY A 136 -16.08 0.34 -14.60
CA GLY A 136 -16.74 -0.96 -14.78
C GLY A 136 -16.23 -1.73 -16.01
N TYR A 137 -15.03 -1.41 -16.50
CA TYR A 137 -14.41 -2.11 -17.61
C TYR A 137 -14.37 -3.62 -17.33
N ASN A 138 -14.61 -4.44 -18.36
CA ASN A 138 -14.76 -5.89 -18.23
C ASN A 138 -15.80 -6.31 -17.16
N GLY A 139 -16.86 -5.51 -16.97
CA GLY A 139 -17.89 -5.75 -15.96
C GLY A 139 -17.41 -5.50 -14.52
N GLY A 140 -16.30 -4.77 -14.32
CA GLY A 140 -15.66 -4.60 -13.03
C GLY A 140 -14.92 -5.85 -12.55
N LEU A 141 -14.62 -6.78 -13.47
CA LEU A 141 -13.99 -8.05 -13.16
C LEU A 141 -12.54 -8.08 -13.68
N ASP A 142 -11.71 -8.85 -12.98
CA ASP A 142 -10.35 -9.19 -13.39
C ASP A 142 -10.36 -10.22 -14.54
N GLU A 143 -9.18 -10.57 -15.04
CA GLU A 143 -9.03 -11.54 -16.12
C GLU A 143 -9.54 -12.96 -15.81
N ARG A 144 -9.78 -13.28 -14.53
CA ARG A 144 -10.29 -14.56 -14.02
C ARG A 144 -11.77 -14.47 -13.61
N GLY A 145 -12.44 -13.35 -13.86
CA GLY A 145 -13.84 -13.14 -13.54
C GLY A 145 -14.13 -12.78 -12.07
N ARG A 146 -13.12 -12.39 -11.29
CA ARG A 146 -13.28 -11.95 -9.89
C ARG A 146 -13.49 -10.44 -9.85
N ARG A 147 -14.30 -9.96 -8.90
CA ARG A 147 -14.56 -8.53 -8.76
C ARG A 147 -13.32 -7.77 -8.32
N ILE A 148 -13.04 -6.67 -9.02
CA ILE A 148 -11.98 -5.74 -8.66
C ILE A 148 -12.52 -4.80 -7.57
N ASN A 149 -11.88 -4.80 -6.41
CA ASN A 149 -12.25 -3.98 -5.25
C ASN A 149 -11.25 -2.84 -4.98
N ASN A 150 -10.16 -2.77 -5.74
CA ASN A 150 -9.16 -1.72 -5.69
C ASN A 150 -8.55 -1.50 -7.10
N PRO A 151 -8.13 -0.28 -7.46
CA PRO A 151 -7.59 0.01 -8.79
C PRO A 151 -6.12 -0.42 -8.94
N ASN A 152 -5.70 -1.52 -8.32
CA ASN A 152 -4.29 -1.87 -8.17
C ASN A 152 -3.59 -2.18 -9.50
N GLY A 153 -2.54 -1.42 -9.81
CA GLY A 153 -1.72 -1.62 -11.02
C GLY A 153 -0.29 -2.10 -10.75
N ILE A 154 0.14 -2.09 -9.48
CA ILE A 154 1.47 -2.49 -9.03
C ILE A 154 1.41 -2.88 -7.56
N ASP A 155 2.10 -3.96 -7.20
CA ASP A 155 2.35 -4.30 -5.79
C ASP A 155 3.81 -3.98 -5.44
N ILE A 156 4.02 -3.36 -4.27
CA ILE A 156 5.32 -2.86 -3.83
C ILE A 156 5.78 -3.62 -2.59
N ALA A 157 6.98 -4.18 -2.65
CA ALA A 157 7.60 -4.91 -1.55
C ALA A 157 7.88 -4.01 -0.34
N ASP A 158 7.89 -4.61 0.84
CA ASP A 158 7.96 -3.92 2.14
C ASP A 158 9.10 -2.89 2.25
N GLY A 159 10.31 -3.20 1.76
CA GLY A 159 11.45 -2.28 1.83
C GLY A 159 11.27 -1.08 0.90
N THR A 160 10.83 -1.34 -0.33
CA THR A 160 10.50 -0.27 -1.28
C THR A 160 9.37 0.63 -0.73
N PHE A 161 8.31 0.02 -0.17
CA PHE A 161 7.11 0.72 0.30
C PHE A 161 7.41 1.56 1.54
N TRP A 162 7.95 0.95 2.59
CA TRP A 162 8.16 1.62 3.87
C TRP A 162 9.46 2.42 3.95
N ASP A 163 10.56 1.92 3.41
CA ASP A 163 11.88 2.54 3.64
C ASP A 163 12.20 3.57 2.57
N ASP A 164 12.04 3.17 1.31
CA ASP A 164 12.52 3.98 0.20
C ASP A 164 11.49 5.06 -0.15
N LEU A 165 10.21 4.70 -0.18
CA LEU A 165 9.11 5.61 -0.54
C LEU A 165 8.40 6.25 0.66
N LEU A 166 8.57 5.72 1.87
CA LEU A 166 7.83 6.14 3.08
C LEU A 166 6.30 6.13 2.89
N MET A 167 5.79 5.17 2.14
CA MET A 167 4.35 4.96 2.01
C MET A 167 3.81 4.37 3.31
N THR A 168 2.69 4.91 3.80
CA THR A 168 2.00 4.42 5.01
C THR A 168 0.67 3.74 4.70
N ARG A 169 0.16 3.92 3.48
CA ARG A 169 -1.09 3.33 2.96
C ARG A 169 -0.98 3.19 1.45
N ASN A 170 -1.87 2.39 0.86
CA ASN A 170 -2.01 2.28 -0.59
C ASN A 170 -2.37 3.65 -1.18
N ASP A 171 -1.70 4.03 -2.25
CA ASP A 171 -1.84 5.36 -2.85
C ASP A 171 -1.33 5.37 -4.28
N TRP A 172 -1.56 6.46 -4.99
CA TRP A 172 -1.04 6.68 -6.32
C TRP A 172 0.46 7.00 -6.29
N VAL A 173 1.20 6.33 -7.16
CA VAL A 173 2.63 6.55 -7.40
C VAL A 173 2.87 6.84 -8.88
N GLU A 174 3.99 7.45 -9.22
CA GLU A 174 4.46 7.56 -10.60
C GLU A 174 5.46 6.44 -10.88
N VAL A 175 5.29 5.74 -12.01
CA VAL A 175 6.11 4.58 -12.37
C VAL A 175 6.70 4.77 -13.76
N SER A 176 8.03 4.79 -13.86
CA SER A 176 8.77 4.82 -15.13
C SER A 176 9.28 3.43 -15.50
N PHE A 177 8.97 2.97 -16.72
CA PHE A 177 9.31 1.62 -17.19
C PHE A 177 10.67 1.58 -17.91
N LEU A 178 11.74 1.24 -17.18
CA LEU A 178 13.12 1.50 -17.61
C LEU A 178 13.64 0.60 -18.75
N TRP A 179 12.87 -0.40 -19.17
CA TRP A 179 13.19 -1.18 -20.38
C TRP A 179 12.66 -0.53 -21.66
N LEU A 180 11.84 0.52 -21.54
CA LEU A 180 11.26 1.25 -22.68
C LEU A 180 11.99 2.56 -23.00
N GLY A 181 12.97 2.96 -22.20
CA GLY A 181 13.72 4.19 -22.41
C GLY A 181 14.75 4.47 -21.31
N ALA A 182 15.43 5.61 -21.42
CA ALA A 182 16.38 6.04 -20.41
C ALA A 182 15.67 6.42 -19.09
N ASP A 183 16.30 6.10 -17.96
CA ASP A 183 15.78 6.50 -16.65
C ASP A 183 15.67 8.03 -16.56
N PRO A 184 14.46 8.59 -16.35
CA PRO A 184 14.29 10.04 -16.25
C PRO A 184 14.98 10.63 -15.01
N GLY A 185 15.28 9.82 -13.99
CA GLY A 185 15.86 10.27 -12.74
C GLY A 185 14.82 10.87 -11.77
N PRO A 186 15.22 11.14 -10.51
CA PRO A 186 14.33 11.75 -9.52
C PRO A 186 13.90 13.15 -9.95
N GLY A 187 12.58 13.42 -9.99
CA GLY A 187 12.02 14.75 -10.26
C GLY A 187 12.02 15.20 -11.73
N ALA A 188 12.50 14.37 -12.66
CA ALA A 188 12.49 14.65 -14.11
C ALA A 188 11.54 13.73 -14.89
N ALA A 189 10.76 12.90 -14.19
CA ALA A 189 9.69 12.13 -14.79
C ALA A 189 8.54 13.06 -15.21
N ILE A 190 8.15 13.01 -16.48
CA ILE A 190 6.94 13.68 -16.98
C ILE A 190 5.84 12.63 -17.03
N THR A 191 4.85 12.78 -16.16
CA THR A 191 3.70 11.87 -16.10
C THR A 191 2.83 12.03 -17.34
N ILE A 192 2.69 10.96 -18.11
CA ILE A 192 1.73 10.87 -19.21
C ILE A 192 0.38 10.54 -18.57
N ASN A 193 -0.38 11.56 -18.20
CA ASN A 193 -1.73 11.37 -17.67
C ASN A 193 -2.66 10.93 -18.80
N PRO A 194 -3.34 9.76 -18.71
CA PRO A 194 -4.55 9.56 -19.50
C PRO A 194 -5.56 10.68 -19.16
N PRO A 195 -6.37 11.16 -20.14
CA PRO A 195 -7.17 12.37 -19.97
C PRO A 195 -8.13 12.25 -18.77
N PRO A 196 -8.17 13.23 -17.86
CA PRO A 196 -8.98 13.18 -16.65
C PRO A 196 -10.44 13.65 -16.90
N PRO A 197 -11.43 13.21 -16.09
CA PRO A 197 -12.53 14.08 -15.72
C PRO A 197 -12.02 15.19 -14.78
N SER A 198 -12.42 16.43 -15.03
CA SER A 198 -11.85 17.69 -14.55
C SER A 198 -11.66 17.83 -13.02
N ALA A 199 -10.54 18.45 -12.62
CA ALA A 199 -10.22 18.93 -11.26
C ALA A 199 -9.73 20.40 -11.27
N PRO A 200 -9.61 21.08 -10.12
CA PRO A 200 -8.46 21.97 -9.91
C PRO A 200 -7.65 21.68 -8.63
N ALA A 201 -6.38 22.09 -8.66
CA ALA A 201 -5.20 21.52 -8.01
C ALA A 201 -4.61 22.33 -6.80
N PRO A 202 -3.66 21.78 -6.01
CA PRO A 202 -2.96 22.41 -4.85
C PRO A 202 -1.65 23.15 -5.27
N PRO A 203 -1.01 24.04 -4.45
CA PRO A 203 0.25 23.71 -3.68
C PRO A 203 0.58 24.72 -2.51
N PRO A 204 1.77 24.79 -1.81
CA PRO A 204 3.05 24.03 -1.88
C PRO A 204 3.68 23.55 -0.51
N SER A 205 4.78 22.78 -0.58
CA SER A 205 5.82 22.51 0.47
C SER A 205 7.21 22.92 -0.09
N PRO A 206 8.37 23.07 0.62
CA PRO A 206 8.79 22.41 1.89
C PRO A 206 9.72 23.22 2.87
N THR A 207 9.98 22.70 4.08
CA THR A 207 11.27 22.92 4.79
C THR A 207 11.53 21.80 5.82
N SER A 208 12.79 21.32 5.87
CA SER A 208 13.44 20.40 6.84
C SER A 208 12.55 19.56 7.76
N LEU A 209 12.50 18.23 7.55
CA LEU A 209 11.90 17.31 8.54
C LEU A 209 12.69 17.37 9.86
N PRO A 210 12.06 17.73 10.99
CA PRO A 210 12.65 17.60 12.32
C PRO A 210 12.89 16.12 12.69
N PRO A 211 13.65 15.80 13.77
CA PRO A 211 13.64 14.44 14.32
C PRO A 211 12.20 13.94 14.44
N ALA A 212 11.97 12.68 14.07
CA ALA A 212 10.64 12.07 14.16
C ALA A 212 10.04 12.38 15.54
N PRO A 213 8.79 12.89 15.63
CA PRO A 213 8.22 13.26 16.91
C PRO A 213 8.23 12.04 17.84
N VAL A 214 8.83 12.18 19.01
CA VAL A 214 8.57 11.28 20.16
C VAL A 214 7.11 11.44 20.60
N GLU A 215 6.50 12.58 20.27
CA GLU A 215 5.09 12.88 20.54
C GLU A 215 4.16 12.05 19.63
N ALA A 216 3.12 11.49 20.22
CA ALA A 216 2.04 10.84 19.46
C ALA A 216 1.27 11.86 18.61
N GLU A 217 0.52 11.38 17.62
CA GLU A 217 -0.39 12.21 16.83
C GLU A 217 -1.32 13.03 17.74
N ALA A 218 -1.53 14.30 17.39
CA ALA A 218 -2.39 15.21 18.15
C ALA A 218 -3.80 14.62 18.34
N GLY A 219 -4.30 14.64 19.57
CA GLY A 219 -5.59 14.05 19.94
C GLY A 219 -5.54 12.56 20.28
N SER A 220 -4.36 11.92 20.22
CA SER A 220 -4.20 10.55 20.70
C SER A 220 -4.28 10.46 22.22
N ILE A 221 -4.87 9.37 22.71
CA ILE A 221 -4.82 8.99 24.11
C ILE A 221 -3.56 8.16 24.31
N VAL A 222 -2.60 8.67 25.07
CA VAL A 222 -1.32 7.98 25.30
C VAL A 222 -1.27 7.43 26.71
N VAL A 223 -0.89 6.16 26.82
CA VAL A 223 -0.53 5.53 28.08
C VAL A 223 0.96 5.22 28.01
N ASP A 224 1.74 5.96 28.77
CA ASP A 224 3.19 5.87 28.87
C ASP A 224 3.62 4.90 29.99
N ASP A 225 4.89 4.47 30.03
CA ASP A 225 5.38 3.72 31.18
C ASP A 225 5.33 4.57 32.46
N GLY A 226 4.77 4.00 33.51
CA GLY A 226 4.53 4.70 34.78
C GLY A 226 3.30 5.63 34.79
N ALA A 227 2.59 5.78 33.66
CA ALA A 227 1.33 6.52 33.62
C ALA A 227 0.15 5.74 34.24
N ALA A 228 -0.92 6.45 34.57
CA ALA A 228 -2.18 5.79 34.91
C ALA A 228 -2.68 4.94 33.73
N GLY A 229 -3.02 3.68 34.00
CA GLY A 229 -3.41 2.71 32.98
C GLY A 229 -2.27 1.78 32.53
N TYR A 230 -1.01 2.07 32.91
CA TYR A 230 0.10 1.15 32.75
C TYR A 230 0.23 0.24 33.98
N ARG A 231 0.37 -1.07 33.76
CA ARG A 231 0.67 -2.06 34.80
C ARG A 231 1.68 -3.07 34.30
N VAL A 232 2.56 -3.52 35.19
CA VAL A 232 3.51 -4.61 34.92
C VAL A 232 3.20 -5.81 35.80
N GLN A 233 3.53 -6.99 35.29
CA GLN A 233 3.53 -8.26 36.01
C GLN A 233 4.95 -8.83 35.99
N GLY A 234 5.30 -9.56 37.04
CA GLY A 234 6.60 -10.21 37.15
C GLY A 234 7.72 -9.33 37.66
N ASP A 235 8.86 -9.97 37.88
CA ASP A 235 10.10 -9.36 38.37
C ASP A 235 11.19 -9.35 37.29
N GLY A 236 12.32 -8.68 37.57
CA GLY A 236 13.50 -8.68 36.67
C GLY A 236 13.50 -7.56 35.62
N TRP A 237 12.68 -6.53 35.81
CA TRP A 237 12.63 -5.35 34.96
C TRP A 237 13.91 -4.52 35.07
N ASN A 238 14.38 -4.03 33.93
CA ASN A 238 15.46 -3.08 33.81
C ASN A 238 14.92 -1.77 33.23
N ASN A 239 15.62 -0.66 33.46
CA ASN A 239 15.24 0.65 32.93
C ASN A 239 16.34 1.20 32.01
N ALA A 240 15.94 2.06 31.08
CA ALA A 240 16.87 2.84 30.25
C ALA A 240 16.37 4.29 30.12
N SER A 241 17.31 5.23 30.02
CA SER A 241 17.05 6.68 30.04
C SER A 241 16.83 7.26 28.64
N CYS A 242 15.89 6.67 27.91
CA CYS A 242 15.30 7.20 26.69
C CYS A 242 13.91 6.58 26.53
N GLY A 243 13.12 7.09 25.61
CA GLY A 243 11.76 6.64 25.44
C GLY A 243 10.82 7.82 25.37
N MET A 244 9.52 7.57 25.39
CA MET A 244 8.57 8.63 25.69
C MET A 244 8.83 9.14 27.12
N ASN A 245 8.73 10.46 27.32
CA ASN A 245 9.07 11.13 28.58
C ASN A 245 10.46 10.81 29.18
N GLY A 246 11.37 10.22 28.39
CA GLY A 246 12.76 10.00 28.77
C GLY A 246 13.05 8.69 29.50
N SER A 247 12.10 7.77 29.64
CA SER A 247 12.32 6.44 30.21
C SER A 247 11.65 5.34 29.39
N HIS A 248 12.15 4.11 29.53
CA HIS A 248 11.41 2.91 29.18
C HIS A 248 11.90 1.72 30.02
N ALA A 249 11.03 0.73 30.19
CA ALA A 249 11.35 -0.53 30.82
C ALA A 249 11.75 -1.59 29.79
N TRP A 250 12.60 -2.54 30.18
CA TRP A 250 12.90 -3.70 29.34
C TRP A 250 13.22 -4.95 30.15
N ILE A 251 12.99 -6.10 29.53
CA ILE A 251 13.38 -7.41 30.08
C ILE A 251 13.89 -8.32 28.98
N ALA A 252 14.77 -9.26 29.34
CA ALA A 252 15.26 -10.27 28.42
C ALA A 252 14.12 -11.17 27.92
N SER A 253 14.10 -11.42 26.62
CA SER A 253 13.12 -12.27 25.96
C SER A 253 13.36 -13.75 26.28
N THR A 254 12.29 -14.53 26.20
CA THR A 254 12.32 -16.00 26.24
C THR A 254 11.59 -16.55 25.03
N SER A 255 12.13 -17.61 24.43
CA SER A 255 11.45 -18.37 23.37
C SER A 255 10.45 -19.40 23.91
N ASP A 256 10.39 -19.55 25.22
CA ASP A 256 9.57 -20.53 25.93
C ASP A 256 8.58 -19.80 26.84
N ALA A 257 7.30 -19.93 26.52
CA ALA A 257 6.21 -19.29 27.23
C ALA A 257 6.13 -19.74 28.70
N THR A 258 6.53 -20.97 29.02
CA THR A 258 6.51 -21.48 30.41
C THR A 258 7.55 -20.83 31.30
N ARG A 259 8.59 -20.24 30.70
CA ARG A 259 9.64 -19.47 31.37
C ARG A 259 9.35 -17.98 31.40
N SER A 260 8.25 -17.52 30.80
CA SER A 260 7.86 -16.12 30.85
C SER A 260 7.32 -15.79 32.23
N THR A 261 7.88 -14.76 32.82
CA THR A 261 7.44 -14.25 34.12
C THR A 261 6.93 -12.83 34.03
N ALA A 262 7.10 -12.14 32.89
CA ALA A 262 6.92 -10.70 32.79
C ALA A 262 6.06 -10.28 31.59
N ALA A 263 5.11 -9.39 31.87
CA ALA A 263 4.29 -8.72 30.89
C ALA A 263 3.98 -7.30 31.35
N ALA A 264 3.80 -6.38 30.39
CA ALA A 264 3.22 -5.08 30.65
C ALA A 264 1.90 -4.94 29.91
N VAL A 265 1.03 -4.16 30.52
CA VAL A 265 -0.30 -3.90 30.00
C VAL A 265 -0.60 -2.41 30.06
N TRP A 266 -1.09 -1.90 28.93
CA TRP A 266 -1.59 -0.55 28.78
C TRP A 266 -3.11 -0.59 28.61
N THR A 267 -3.81 0.15 29.46
CA THR A 267 -5.27 0.28 29.44
C THR A 267 -5.63 1.76 29.37
N PRO A 268 -6.15 2.25 28.23
CA PRO A 268 -6.49 3.66 28.06
C PRO A 268 -7.84 4.00 28.72
N SER A 269 -8.00 5.28 29.07
CA SER A 269 -9.32 5.87 29.30
C SER A 269 -9.76 6.59 28.04
N LEU A 270 -10.57 5.93 27.21
CA LEU A 270 -11.04 6.50 25.94
C LEU A 270 -12.24 7.44 26.19
N PRO A 271 -12.24 8.66 25.62
CA PRO A 271 -13.28 9.65 25.86
C PRO A 271 -14.62 9.28 25.23
N SER A 272 -14.60 8.47 24.18
CA SER A 272 -15.81 7.99 23.48
C SER A 272 -15.55 6.64 22.82
N ALA A 273 -16.63 5.87 22.64
CA ALA A 273 -16.60 4.70 21.76
C ALA A 273 -16.30 5.14 20.32
N GLY A 274 -15.58 4.32 19.55
CA GLY A 274 -15.19 4.67 18.19
C GLY A 274 -14.10 3.80 17.59
N SER A 275 -13.65 4.16 16.39
CA SER A 275 -12.48 3.55 15.74
C SER A 275 -11.21 4.29 16.16
N TYR A 276 -10.17 3.53 16.49
CA TYR A 276 -8.87 4.07 16.88
C TYR A 276 -7.76 3.29 16.21
N GLU A 277 -6.77 3.99 15.66
CA GLU A 277 -5.49 3.39 15.33
C GLU A 277 -4.65 3.27 16.61
N VAL A 278 -4.19 2.06 16.88
CA VAL A 278 -3.35 1.78 18.04
C VAL A 278 -1.90 1.79 17.59
N LEU A 279 -1.06 2.60 18.22
CA LEU A 279 0.36 2.70 17.90
C LEU A 279 1.21 2.34 19.13
N ALA A 280 2.35 1.70 18.91
CA ALA A 280 3.37 1.47 19.92
C ALA A 280 4.58 2.36 19.64
N TYR A 281 5.08 3.07 20.64
CA TYR A 281 6.36 3.75 20.54
C TYR A 281 7.48 2.77 20.84
N LEU A 282 8.47 2.71 19.96
CA LEU A 282 9.58 1.76 20.06
C LEU A 282 10.85 2.51 20.46
N PRO A 283 11.36 2.40 21.71
CA PRO A 283 12.53 3.14 22.15
C PRO A 283 13.77 2.81 21.31
N ASN A 284 14.63 3.80 21.07
CA ASN A 284 15.84 3.66 20.24
C ASN A 284 17.15 3.38 20.99
N CYS A 285 17.13 3.32 22.32
CA CYS A 285 18.32 3.06 23.13
C CYS A 285 18.19 1.78 23.99
N GLY A 286 19.24 1.45 24.74
CA GLY A 286 19.30 0.30 25.63
C GLY A 286 19.85 -0.96 24.95
N SER A 287 19.74 -2.09 25.65
CA SER A 287 20.20 -3.40 25.17
C SER A 287 19.58 -3.77 23.81
N PRO A 288 20.28 -4.52 22.93
CA PRO A 288 19.78 -4.89 21.61
C PRO A 288 18.38 -5.51 21.67
N ALA A 289 17.43 -4.92 20.94
CA ALA A 289 16.03 -5.26 21.06
C ALA A 289 15.67 -6.57 20.34
N THR A 290 14.55 -7.17 20.73
CA THR A 290 13.93 -8.28 20.03
C THR A 290 13.45 -7.84 18.64
N THR A 291 13.51 -8.77 17.70
CA THR A 291 12.96 -8.61 16.35
C THR A 291 11.53 -9.13 16.23
N SER A 292 11.00 -9.72 17.29
CA SER A 292 9.73 -10.46 17.29
C SER A 292 8.91 -10.18 18.55
N ALA A 293 8.81 -8.92 18.96
CA ALA A 293 7.93 -8.51 20.06
C ALA A 293 6.47 -8.73 19.66
N ARG A 294 5.72 -9.48 20.47
CA ARG A 294 4.33 -9.85 20.16
C ARG A 294 3.36 -9.07 21.05
N TYR A 295 2.73 -8.07 20.47
CA TYR A 295 1.65 -7.30 21.10
C TYR A 295 0.33 -8.05 20.95
N GLN A 296 -0.52 -7.95 21.97
CA GLN A 296 -1.90 -8.44 21.96
C GLN A 296 -2.84 -7.26 22.21
N VAL A 297 -3.65 -6.91 21.23
CA VAL A 297 -4.61 -5.81 21.28
C VAL A 297 -5.99 -6.39 21.56
N THR A 298 -6.58 -6.09 22.71
CA THR A 298 -7.96 -6.43 23.06
C THR A 298 -8.88 -5.29 22.64
N HIS A 299 -9.79 -5.55 21.70
CA HIS A 299 -10.74 -4.61 21.14
C HIS A 299 -12.15 -5.23 21.06
N ASP A 300 -13.14 -4.45 20.64
CA ASP A 300 -14.57 -4.85 20.70
C ASP A 300 -14.89 -6.18 19.97
N ASP A 301 -14.09 -6.57 18.97
CA ASP A 301 -14.33 -7.76 18.16
C ASP A 301 -13.64 -9.02 18.68
N ALA A 302 -12.39 -8.86 19.14
CA ALA A 302 -11.47 -9.96 19.41
C ALA A 302 -10.22 -9.46 20.13
N VAL A 303 -9.29 -10.39 20.36
CA VAL A 303 -7.90 -10.09 20.67
C VAL A 303 -7.07 -10.32 19.41
N THR A 304 -6.40 -9.28 18.91
CA THR A 304 -5.52 -9.35 17.73
C THR A 304 -4.06 -9.37 18.14
N SER A 305 -3.25 -10.28 17.57
CA SER A 305 -1.82 -10.32 17.82
C SER A 305 -1.01 -9.70 16.68
N VAL A 306 -0.07 -8.82 17.04
CA VAL A 306 0.80 -8.10 16.09
C VAL A 306 2.24 -8.31 16.50
N THR A 307 3.08 -8.73 15.55
CA THR A 307 4.52 -8.94 15.80
C THR A 307 5.32 -7.81 15.19
N LEU A 308 6.09 -7.08 16.00
CA LEU A 308 6.95 -5.99 15.55
C LEU A 308 8.43 -6.30 15.79
N ASN A 309 9.25 -5.80 14.87
CA ASN A 309 10.70 -5.75 15.03
C ASN A 309 11.09 -4.45 15.74
N GLN A 310 11.21 -4.50 17.07
CA GLN A 310 11.55 -3.33 17.89
C GLN A 310 12.94 -2.77 17.58
N GLN A 311 13.87 -3.62 17.11
CA GLN A 311 15.21 -3.19 16.75
C GLN A 311 15.25 -2.37 15.46
N ALA A 312 14.51 -2.82 14.43
CA ALA A 312 14.54 -2.20 13.10
C ALA A 312 13.64 -0.95 13.00
N LEU A 313 12.63 -0.86 13.85
CA LEU A 313 11.64 0.21 13.86
C LEU A 313 11.83 1.18 15.04
N ALA A 314 13.01 1.18 15.65
CA ALA A 314 13.27 1.96 16.85
C ALA A 314 13.27 3.48 16.57
N GLY A 315 12.78 4.27 17.52
CA GLY A 315 12.73 5.73 17.49
C GLY A 315 11.47 6.32 16.85
N THR A 316 10.41 5.52 16.68
CA THR A 316 9.17 5.98 16.07
C THR A 316 7.95 5.28 16.66
N TRP A 317 6.79 5.90 16.47
CA TRP A 317 5.48 5.26 16.59
C TRP A 317 5.27 4.30 15.43
N VAL A 318 4.76 3.09 15.74
CA VAL A 318 4.43 2.06 14.76
C VAL A 318 3.01 1.57 14.99
N SER A 319 2.22 1.52 13.92
CA SER A 319 0.85 1.01 13.96
C SER A 319 0.82 -0.48 14.33
N LEU A 320 -0.04 -0.80 15.30
CA LEU A 320 -0.49 -2.16 15.59
C LEU A 320 -1.73 -2.50 14.76
N GLY A 321 -2.49 -1.51 14.31
CA GLY A 321 -3.71 -1.67 13.53
C GLY A 321 -4.80 -0.67 13.93
N THR A 322 -5.92 -0.70 13.22
CA THR A 322 -7.10 0.12 13.54
C THR A 322 -8.23 -0.77 14.05
N TYR A 323 -8.82 -0.42 15.19
CA TYR A 323 -9.79 -1.25 15.90
C TYR A 323 -10.94 -0.42 16.49
N SER A 324 -12.09 -1.07 16.69
CA SER A 324 -13.23 -0.48 17.41
C SER A 324 -13.12 -0.69 18.91
N PHE A 325 -13.45 0.34 19.70
CA PHE A 325 -13.47 0.28 21.15
C PHE A 325 -14.72 0.92 21.74
N GLY A 326 -15.17 0.40 22.89
CA GLY A 326 -16.19 1.00 23.73
C GLY A 326 -17.62 0.77 23.24
N ARG A 327 -17.83 -0.07 22.22
CA ARG A 327 -19.16 -0.43 21.71
C ARG A 327 -19.71 -1.71 22.33
N VAL A 328 -18.84 -2.57 22.87
CA VAL A 328 -19.24 -3.83 23.51
C VAL A 328 -19.07 -3.72 25.02
N THR A 329 -20.17 -3.86 25.76
CA THR A 329 -20.15 -3.84 27.24
C THR A 329 -19.30 -4.99 27.78
N GLY A 330 -18.39 -4.66 28.71
CA GLY A 330 -17.53 -5.65 29.37
C GLY A 330 -16.23 -5.96 28.63
N VAL A 331 -16.00 -5.40 27.44
CA VAL A 331 -14.70 -5.46 26.76
C VAL A 331 -13.90 -4.21 27.12
N GLN A 332 -12.78 -4.40 27.83
CA GLN A 332 -11.89 -3.32 28.20
C GLN A 332 -10.81 -3.13 27.12
N PRO A 333 -10.61 -1.91 26.58
CA PRO A 333 -9.51 -1.64 25.67
C PRO A 333 -8.18 -1.94 26.36
N GLN A 334 -7.32 -2.72 25.72
CA GLN A 334 -6.06 -3.13 26.31
C GLN A 334 -5.02 -3.47 25.24
N VAL A 335 -3.77 -3.09 25.46
CA VAL A 335 -2.61 -3.71 24.81
C VAL A 335 -1.77 -4.43 25.85
N GLU A 336 -1.43 -5.69 25.59
CA GLU A 336 -0.49 -6.47 26.38
C GLU A 336 0.75 -6.81 25.56
N LEU A 337 1.91 -6.70 26.19
CA LEU A 337 3.18 -7.19 25.66
C LEU A 337 3.79 -8.09 26.74
N SER A 338 4.26 -9.28 26.35
CA SER A 338 5.03 -10.15 27.24
C SER A 338 6.47 -10.27 26.77
N ASN A 339 7.34 -10.84 27.61
CA ASN A 339 8.70 -11.15 27.20
C ASN A 339 8.81 -12.45 26.37
N VAL A 340 7.69 -13.07 25.99
CA VAL A 340 7.68 -14.23 25.09
C VAL A 340 7.88 -13.77 23.65
N THR A 341 8.98 -14.21 23.04
CA THR A 341 9.27 -13.96 21.63
C THR A 341 9.73 -15.25 20.95
N GLY A 342 10.25 -15.17 19.73
CA GLY A 342 10.97 -16.29 19.10
C GLY A 342 12.44 -16.39 19.52
N GLU A 343 12.92 -15.50 20.41
CA GLU A 343 14.33 -15.28 20.73
C GLU A 343 14.59 -15.40 22.24
N ASN A 344 15.83 -15.71 22.63
CA ASN A 344 16.25 -15.67 24.05
C ASN A 344 17.28 -14.55 24.27
N GLY A 345 17.15 -13.82 25.38
CA GLY A 345 18.15 -12.84 25.83
C GLY A 345 18.14 -11.50 25.10
N ARG A 346 17.24 -11.28 24.13
CA ARG A 346 17.05 -9.97 23.49
C ARG A 346 16.19 -9.07 24.36
N ALA A 347 16.41 -7.76 24.34
CA ALA A 347 15.56 -6.86 25.11
C ALA A 347 14.18 -6.74 24.47
N VAL A 348 13.13 -7.13 25.19
CA VAL A 348 11.77 -6.65 24.88
C VAL A 348 11.64 -5.31 25.58
N ARG A 349 11.37 -4.25 24.82
CA ARG A 349 11.26 -2.87 25.31
C ARG A 349 9.78 -2.51 25.49
N PHE A 350 9.47 -1.81 26.57
CA PHE A 350 8.12 -1.44 27.00
C PHE A 350 8.13 0.04 27.35
N ASP A 351 7.32 0.83 26.65
CA ASP A 351 7.29 2.29 26.76
C ASP A 351 5.82 2.72 26.65
N ALA A 352 5.42 3.40 25.58
CA ALA A 352 4.09 3.96 25.41
C ALA A 352 3.25 3.29 24.31
N ILE A 353 1.93 3.28 24.55
CA ILE A 353 0.91 2.94 23.55
C ILE A 353 -0.02 4.15 23.36
N ALA A 354 -0.33 4.48 22.12
CA ALA A 354 -1.23 5.55 21.74
C ALA A 354 -2.49 5.00 21.05
N TRP A 355 -3.64 5.56 21.37
CA TRP A 355 -4.91 5.34 20.66
C TRP A 355 -5.27 6.63 19.94
N ALA A 356 -4.99 6.69 18.64
CA ALA A 356 -5.30 7.82 17.77
C ALA A 356 -6.73 7.66 17.23
N PRO A 357 -7.67 8.58 17.53
CA PRO A 357 -9.04 8.47 17.03
C PRO A 357 -9.06 8.55 15.51
N ARG A 358 -9.77 7.62 14.87
CA ARG A 358 -10.02 7.62 13.43
C ARG A 358 -11.52 7.87 13.22
N LEU A 359 -11.82 9.01 12.57
CA LEU A 359 -13.17 9.32 12.13
C LEU A 359 -13.46 8.50 10.87
N ASP A 360 -14.52 7.70 10.94
CA ASP A 360 -15.09 7.08 9.77
C ASP A 360 -16.32 7.89 9.34
N THR A 361 -16.23 8.52 8.18
CA THR A 361 -17.29 9.35 7.60
C THR A 361 -17.83 8.76 6.31
N GLU A 362 -17.33 7.60 5.88
CA GLU A 362 -17.67 7.00 4.61
C GLU A 362 -18.62 5.82 4.84
N PRO A 363 -19.76 5.73 4.13
CA PRO A 363 -20.58 4.53 4.18
C PRO A 363 -19.85 3.29 3.62
N PRO A 364 -20.17 2.08 4.10
CA PRO A 364 -19.68 0.86 3.47
C PRO A 364 -20.17 0.72 2.03
N VAL A 365 -19.55 -0.21 1.31
CA VAL A 365 -20.03 -0.71 0.02
C VAL A 365 -20.47 -2.16 0.19
N SER A 366 -21.69 -2.50 -0.23
CA SER A 366 -22.21 -3.87 -0.18
C SER A 366 -22.78 -4.36 -1.51
N SER A 367 -22.86 -5.68 -1.67
CA SER A 367 -23.43 -6.32 -2.85
C SER A 367 -24.09 -7.65 -2.55
N ILE A 368 -25.15 -7.98 -3.30
CA ILE A 368 -25.61 -9.36 -3.43
C ILE A 368 -24.53 -10.11 -4.22
N GLU A 369 -23.92 -11.11 -3.59
CA GLU A 369 -22.78 -11.85 -4.15
C GLU A 369 -23.23 -13.07 -4.94
N LEU A 370 -24.28 -13.75 -4.48
CA LEU A 370 -24.77 -14.98 -5.09
C LEU A 370 -26.27 -15.20 -4.81
N ILE A 371 -26.99 -15.65 -5.82
CA ILE A 371 -28.33 -16.23 -5.71
C ILE A 371 -28.26 -17.66 -6.24
N GLU A 372 -28.49 -18.65 -5.37
CA GLU A 372 -28.43 -20.07 -5.74
C GLU A 372 -29.80 -20.71 -5.54
N ARG A 373 -30.33 -21.40 -6.56
CA ARG A 373 -31.58 -22.16 -6.44
C ARG A 373 -31.41 -23.30 -5.42
N LYS A 374 -32.27 -23.35 -4.39
CA LYS A 374 -32.32 -24.42 -3.39
C LYS A 374 -33.75 -24.91 -3.20
N GLY A 375 -34.07 -26.04 -3.83
CA GLY A 375 -35.41 -26.62 -3.78
C GLY A 375 -36.44 -25.71 -4.44
N ASN A 376 -37.48 -25.35 -3.69
CA ASN A 376 -38.56 -24.45 -4.13
C ASN A 376 -38.27 -22.96 -3.83
N GLY A 377 -37.04 -22.59 -3.51
CA GLY A 377 -36.62 -21.22 -3.25
C GLY A 377 -35.16 -20.98 -3.60
N TYR A 378 -34.55 -19.99 -2.96
CA TYR A 378 -33.21 -19.50 -3.25
C TYR A 378 -32.40 -19.26 -1.97
N GLN A 379 -31.13 -19.63 -1.96
CA GLN A 379 -30.16 -19.11 -0.99
C GLN A 379 -29.59 -17.80 -1.53
N ILE A 380 -29.74 -16.72 -0.77
CA ILE A 380 -29.21 -15.39 -1.12
C ILE A 380 -28.00 -15.13 -0.24
N THR A 381 -26.87 -14.77 -0.85
CA THR A 381 -25.63 -14.42 -0.15
C THR A 381 -25.24 -12.99 -0.49
N TRP A 382 -24.81 -12.24 0.52
CA TRP A 382 -24.38 -10.85 0.40
C TRP A 382 -23.19 -10.58 1.29
N GLY A 383 -22.43 -9.54 0.93
CA GLY A 383 -21.27 -9.10 1.69
C GLY A 383 -20.94 -7.65 1.36
N GLY A 384 -19.86 -7.16 1.95
CA GLY A 384 -19.41 -5.79 1.74
C GLY A 384 -18.06 -5.53 2.38
N THR A 385 -17.53 -4.35 2.10
CA THR A 385 -16.28 -3.84 2.67
C THR A 385 -16.51 -2.45 3.24
N ASP A 386 -15.79 -2.15 4.30
CA ASP A 386 -15.73 -0.83 4.89
C ASP A 386 -14.25 -0.48 5.14
N ALA A 387 -13.89 0.77 4.88
CA ALA A 387 -12.49 1.20 4.86
C ALA A 387 -11.92 1.51 6.26
N ALA A 388 -12.76 1.70 7.29
CA ALA A 388 -12.31 2.20 8.58
C ALA A 388 -12.99 1.56 9.81
N SER A 389 -14.31 1.64 9.95
CA SER A 389 -15.01 1.17 11.17
C SER A 389 -15.53 -0.26 11.07
N GLY A 390 -15.48 -0.89 9.90
CA GLY A 390 -16.03 -2.21 9.64
C GLY A 390 -17.56 -2.19 9.53
N ILE A 391 -18.13 -3.25 8.95
CA ILE A 391 -19.59 -3.37 8.78
C ILE A 391 -20.24 -3.80 10.11
N ALA A 392 -21.31 -3.09 10.50
CA ALA A 392 -22.15 -3.44 11.63
C ALA A 392 -23.29 -4.38 11.24
N SER A 393 -23.97 -4.08 10.13
CA SER A 393 -25.18 -4.81 9.72
C SER A 393 -25.52 -4.59 8.26
N TYR A 394 -26.35 -5.47 7.70
CA TYR A 394 -26.92 -5.36 6.37
C TYR A 394 -28.45 -5.20 6.43
N ASP A 395 -28.99 -4.45 5.47
CA ASP A 395 -30.41 -4.45 5.13
C ASP A 395 -30.57 -5.03 3.71
N VAL A 396 -31.45 -6.00 3.52
CA VAL A 396 -31.75 -6.64 2.24
C VAL A 396 -33.22 -6.39 1.88
N GLN A 397 -33.43 -5.85 0.69
CA GLN A 397 -34.74 -5.65 0.10
C GLN A 397 -34.97 -6.60 -1.08
N VAL A 398 -36.24 -6.94 -1.27
CA VAL A 398 -36.71 -7.78 -2.37
C VAL A 398 -37.82 -7.08 -3.12
N ARG A 399 -37.90 -7.28 -4.43
CA ARG A 399 -39.07 -6.93 -5.25
C ARG A 399 -39.45 -8.11 -6.14
N ILE A 400 -40.74 -8.25 -6.40
CA ILE A 400 -41.26 -9.21 -7.39
C ILE A 400 -41.11 -8.65 -8.81
N LEU A 401 -40.74 -9.52 -9.76
CA LEU A 401 -40.56 -9.18 -11.18
C LEU A 401 -41.78 -9.59 -12.04
N PRO A 402 -42.01 -8.92 -13.18
CA PRO A 402 -41.33 -7.71 -13.64
C PRO A 402 -41.89 -6.42 -13.02
N ARG A 403 -42.95 -6.52 -12.20
CA ARG A 403 -43.67 -5.38 -11.61
C ARG A 403 -43.71 -5.54 -10.10
N GLY A 404 -43.22 -4.57 -9.34
CA GLY A 404 -43.25 -4.60 -7.88
C GLY A 404 -42.41 -3.49 -7.25
N GLY A 405 -42.86 -2.99 -6.11
CA GLY A 405 -42.06 -2.10 -5.27
C GLY A 405 -41.03 -2.86 -4.44
N TRP A 406 -40.01 -2.16 -3.95
CA TRP A 406 -39.07 -2.71 -2.99
C TRP A 406 -39.73 -2.92 -1.63
N THR A 407 -39.54 -4.11 -1.06
CA THR A 407 -40.02 -4.49 0.28
C THR A 407 -38.84 -4.92 1.13
N ASP A 408 -38.79 -4.48 2.40
CA ASP A 408 -37.80 -4.90 3.39
C ASP A 408 -37.93 -6.40 3.69
N TRP A 409 -36.86 -7.18 3.47
CA TRP A 409 -36.85 -8.63 3.72
C TRP A 409 -36.02 -9.02 4.94
N ARG A 410 -34.83 -8.44 5.07
CA ARG A 410 -33.96 -8.59 6.24
C ARG A 410 -33.44 -7.22 6.62
N MET A 411 -33.64 -6.80 7.86
CA MET A 411 -33.18 -5.49 8.34
C MET A 411 -32.24 -5.70 9.52
N GLN A 412 -31.17 -4.90 9.57
CA GLN A 412 -30.15 -4.91 10.61
C GLN A 412 -29.57 -6.32 10.90
N THR A 413 -29.41 -7.14 9.86
CA THR A 413 -28.88 -8.51 10.02
C THR A 413 -27.35 -8.52 9.98
N THR A 414 -26.72 -9.32 10.84
CA THR A 414 -25.28 -9.61 10.79
C THR A 414 -24.96 -10.84 9.93
N LEU A 415 -25.98 -11.63 9.59
CA LEU A 415 -25.82 -12.75 8.66
C LEU A 415 -25.48 -12.22 7.26
N THR A 416 -24.67 -12.99 6.54
CA THR A 416 -24.29 -12.76 5.14
C THR A 416 -25.03 -13.67 4.18
N THR A 417 -25.98 -14.47 4.68
CA THR A 417 -26.78 -15.36 3.83
C THR A 417 -28.14 -15.66 4.46
N ALA A 418 -29.17 -15.86 3.63
CA ALA A 418 -30.49 -16.32 4.05
C ALA A 418 -31.25 -17.03 2.92
N TRP A 419 -32.13 -17.96 3.29
CA TRP A 419 -33.02 -18.64 2.36
C TRP A 419 -34.31 -17.84 2.12
N PHE A 420 -34.68 -17.65 0.84
CA PHE A 420 -35.89 -16.98 0.36
C PHE A 420 -36.77 -17.95 -0.44
N GLY A 421 -38.01 -18.15 0.00
CA GLY A 421 -38.99 -18.95 -0.72
C GLY A 421 -40.24 -19.27 0.13
N PRO A 422 -41.14 -20.12 -0.39
CA PRO A 422 -41.12 -20.69 -1.74
C PRO A 422 -41.31 -19.63 -2.84
N ASP A 423 -40.78 -19.88 -4.04
CA ASP A 423 -40.87 -18.95 -5.17
C ASP A 423 -42.24 -18.93 -5.86
N GLU A 424 -43.00 -20.03 -5.74
CA GLU A 424 -44.30 -20.23 -6.39
C GLU A 424 -44.29 -19.93 -7.91
N GLY A 425 -43.16 -20.16 -8.58
CA GLY A 425 -42.97 -19.84 -9.99
C GLY A 425 -42.83 -18.34 -10.31
N LYS A 426 -42.64 -17.49 -9.30
CA LYS A 426 -42.39 -16.04 -9.45
C LYS A 426 -40.88 -15.77 -9.49
N HIS A 427 -40.52 -14.64 -10.09
CA HIS A 427 -39.14 -14.14 -10.09
C HIS A 427 -38.99 -12.93 -9.18
N PHE A 428 -37.81 -12.78 -8.61
CA PHE A 428 -37.51 -11.75 -7.61
C PHE A 428 -36.17 -11.09 -7.91
N ALA A 429 -36.05 -9.83 -7.52
CA ALA A 429 -34.80 -9.10 -7.56
C ALA A 429 -34.43 -8.62 -6.16
N PHE A 430 -33.13 -8.60 -5.86
CA PHE A 430 -32.59 -8.28 -4.54
C PHE A 430 -31.63 -7.10 -4.62
N ARG A 431 -31.60 -6.31 -3.55
CA ARG A 431 -30.56 -5.33 -3.29
C ARG A 431 -30.22 -5.36 -1.81
N VAL A 432 -28.96 -5.11 -1.48
CA VAL A 432 -28.47 -4.94 -0.11
C VAL A 432 -27.90 -3.54 0.05
N ARG A 433 -27.97 -3.04 1.28
CA ARG A 433 -27.14 -1.93 1.75
C ARG A 433 -26.49 -2.31 3.06
N ALA A 434 -25.33 -1.76 3.36
CA ALA A 434 -24.63 -1.96 4.63
C ALA A 434 -24.64 -0.71 5.50
N ARG A 435 -24.55 -0.92 6.81
CA ARG A 435 -24.24 0.10 7.80
C ARG A 435 -22.91 -0.24 8.42
N ASP A 436 -22.01 0.72 8.49
CA ASP A 436 -20.77 0.55 9.23
C ASP A 436 -21.03 0.64 10.74
N ARG A 437 -19.97 0.52 11.53
CA ARG A 437 -20.08 0.66 12.98
C ARG A 437 -20.01 2.11 13.45
N ALA A 438 -19.55 3.05 12.62
CA ALA A 438 -19.63 4.49 12.86
C ALA A 438 -21.04 5.08 12.65
N GLY A 439 -21.97 4.29 12.13
CA GLY A 439 -23.35 4.69 11.84
C GLY A 439 -23.58 5.16 10.42
N ASN A 440 -22.54 5.24 9.58
CA ASN A 440 -22.66 5.56 8.17
C ASN A 440 -23.44 4.45 7.48
N LEU A 441 -24.46 4.87 6.74
CA LEU A 441 -25.41 3.98 6.08
C LEU A 441 -25.27 4.14 4.58
N GLU A 442 -24.98 3.05 3.90
CA GLU A 442 -24.97 3.00 2.45
C GLU A 442 -26.37 3.37 1.93
N PRO A 443 -26.49 4.25 0.94
CA PRO A 443 -27.78 4.50 0.30
C PRO A 443 -28.25 3.22 -0.40
N TRP A 444 -29.58 3.05 -0.53
CA TRP A 444 -30.08 1.92 -1.32
C TRP A 444 -29.59 2.02 -2.78
N PRO A 445 -29.09 0.93 -3.39
CA PRO A 445 -28.85 0.88 -4.82
C PRO A 445 -30.14 1.21 -5.59
N ASN A 446 -30.05 2.06 -6.62
CA ASN A 446 -31.22 2.47 -7.41
C ASN A 446 -31.86 1.28 -8.16
N GLU A 447 -31.03 0.31 -8.55
CA GLU A 447 -31.44 -0.89 -9.27
C GLU A 447 -31.24 -2.15 -8.42
N ALA A 448 -31.75 -3.28 -8.93
CA ALA A 448 -31.43 -4.57 -8.33
C ALA A 448 -29.96 -4.90 -8.57
N GLN A 449 -29.32 -5.51 -7.57
CA GLN A 449 -27.94 -5.98 -7.71
C GLN A 449 -27.89 -7.38 -8.33
N MET A 450 -28.89 -8.22 -8.06
CA MET A 450 -29.05 -9.53 -8.69
C MET A 450 -30.53 -9.95 -8.70
N ASP A 451 -30.91 -10.82 -9.62
CA ASP A 451 -32.27 -11.37 -9.71
C ASP A 451 -32.28 -12.88 -10.00
N THR A 452 -33.45 -13.49 -9.86
CA THR A 452 -33.67 -14.93 -10.03
C THR A 452 -34.00 -15.33 -11.48
N THR A 453 -33.78 -14.45 -12.46
CA THR A 453 -34.01 -14.76 -13.89
C THR A 453 -32.76 -15.30 -14.57
N SER A 454 -31.59 -15.08 -13.96
CA SER A 454 -30.28 -15.47 -14.50
C SER A 454 -29.70 -16.75 -13.88
N SER A 455 -30.46 -17.46 -13.04
CA SER A 455 -30.01 -18.59 -12.20
C SER A 455 -30.59 -19.94 -12.62
#